data_AF-A0A8S8YU22-F1
#
_entry.id   AF-A0A8S8YU22-F1
#
_cell.length_a   1.000
_cell.length_b   1.000
_cell.length_c   1.000
_cell.angle_alpha   90.00
_cell.angle_beta   90.00
_cell.angle_gamma   90.00
#
_symmetry.space_group_name_H-M   'P 1'
#
loop_
_entity.id
_entity.type
_entity.pdbx_description
1 polymer ?
#
loop_
_entity_poly.entity_id
_entity_poly.type
_entity_poly.pdbx_seq_one_letter_code
_entity_poly.pdbx_strand_id
1 'polypeptide(L)'
;MVDPNSTKASSNAIVIFDESRHQQPTLFGDTYNLLYYLLIYFTNDWMAMLLLFLTLFIVLEAVLIRKDDPQDWRHVFRIIYYGFGDARRYEYYQRPEKIRQVLLSRIRNLNTLSREEFDAMPASELQGMVEDPILVNFLFEDRRYKPDELVGIIKRIKEWGRTESEAEA
;
A
#
# COMPACT_ATOMS: atom_id res chain seq x y z
N MET A 1 -21.99 -34.28 -83.09
CA MET A 1 -22.04 -35.24 -81.97
C MET A 1 -20.59 -35.43 -81.54
N VAL A 2 -20.22 -34.96 -80.35
CA VAL A 2 -18.84 -35.01 -79.85
C VAL A 2 -18.69 -36.30 -79.06
N ASP A 3 -17.78 -37.19 -79.46
CA ASP A 3 -17.48 -38.40 -78.71
C ASP A 3 -16.85 -38.01 -77.35
N PRO A 4 -17.50 -38.31 -76.21
CA PRO A 4 -17.05 -37.85 -74.90
C PRO A 4 -15.77 -38.52 -74.39
N ASN A 5 -15.17 -39.43 -75.18
CA ASN A 5 -14.01 -40.23 -74.76
C ASN A 5 -12.80 -40.11 -75.72
N SER A 6 -12.78 -39.08 -76.57
CA SER A 6 -11.64 -38.77 -77.44
C SER A 6 -10.62 -37.90 -76.69
N THR A 7 -9.35 -38.30 -76.67
CA THR A 7 -8.24 -37.51 -76.12
C THR A 7 -7.68 -36.48 -77.11
N LYS A 8 -8.31 -36.31 -78.28
CA LYS A 8 -7.91 -35.32 -79.29
C LYS A 8 -8.63 -34.00 -79.04
N ALA A 9 -7.87 -32.93 -78.89
CA ALA A 9 -8.41 -31.58 -78.70
C ALA A 9 -9.24 -31.14 -79.91
N SER A 10 -10.46 -30.65 -79.66
CA SER A 10 -11.31 -30.00 -80.67
C SER A 10 -10.69 -28.67 -81.12
N SER A 11 -10.98 -28.23 -82.34
CA SER A 11 -10.52 -26.93 -82.87
C SER A 11 -10.98 -25.73 -82.03
N ASN A 12 -12.00 -25.90 -81.18
CA ASN A 12 -12.52 -24.89 -80.25
C ASN A 12 -12.21 -25.23 -78.78
N ALA A 13 -11.19 -26.05 -78.51
CA ALA A 13 -10.79 -26.36 -77.15
C ALA A 13 -10.17 -25.12 -76.49
N ILE A 14 -10.77 -24.67 -75.38
CA ILE A 14 -10.22 -23.61 -74.54
C ILE A 14 -9.27 -24.27 -73.54
N VAL A 15 -7.99 -23.92 -73.60
CA VAL A 15 -7.01 -24.32 -72.60
C VAL A 15 -7.20 -23.45 -71.38
N ILE A 16 -7.77 -24.02 -70.32
CA ILE A 16 -7.89 -23.35 -69.02
C ILE A 16 -6.68 -23.79 -68.20
N PHE A 17 -5.76 -22.86 -67.96
CA PHE A 17 -4.68 -23.06 -67.00
C PHE A 17 -5.27 -22.87 -65.60
N ASP A 18 -5.51 -23.96 -64.91
CA ASP A 18 -5.85 -23.93 -63.49
C ASP A 18 -4.57 -23.65 -62.68
N GLU A 19 -4.18 -22.38 -62.61
CA GLU A 19 -3.16 -21.89 -61.69
C GLU A 19 -3.71 -21.86 -60.26
N SER A 20 -4.06 -23.03 -59.72
CA SER A 20 -4.25 -23.18 -58.29
C SER A 20 -2.88 -22.89 -57.63
N ARG A 21 -2.75 -21.68 -57.09
CA ARG A 21 -1.53 -21.13 -56.47
C ARG A 21 -1.24 -21.88 -55.17
N HIS A 22 -0.76 -23.12 -55.28
CA HIS A 22 -0.21 -23.86 -54.16
C HIS A 22 1.16 -23.27 -53.85
N GLN A 23 1.34 -22.73 -52.63
CA GLN A 23 2.67 -22.42 -52.13
C GLN A 23 3.51 -23.69 -52.22
N GLN A 24 4.60 -23.66 -53.00
CA GLN A 24 5.52 -24.78 -53.06
C GLN A 24 6.15 -24.95 -51.67
N PRO A 25 6.08 -26.14 -51.05
CA PRO A 25 6.66 -26.37 -49.75
C PRO A 25 8.18 -26.25 -49.87
N THR A 26 8.72 -25.10 -49.47
CA THR A 26 10.15 -24.94 -49.22
C THR A 26 10.47 -25.61 -47.89
N LEU A 27 11.69 -26.14 -47.72
CA LEU A 27 12.07 -26.93 -46.53
C LEU A 27 11.77 -26.23 -45.19
N PHE A 28 11.67 -24.90 -45.17
CA PHE A 28 11.32 -24.10 -44.00
C PHE A 28 10.19 -23.10 -44.24
N GLY A 29 9.44 -23.23 -45.34
CA GLY A 29 8.37 -22.30 -45.70
C GLY A 29 7.29 -22.20 -44.63
N ASP A 30 6.88 -23.35 -44.09
CA ASP A 30 5.87 -23.42 -43.04
C ASP A 30 6.39 -22.83 -41.72
N THR A 31 7.66 -23.05 -41.38
CA THR A 31 8.30 -22.45 -40.21
C THR A 31 8.40 -20.93 -40.35
N TYR A 32 8.78 -20.45 -41.53
CA TYR A 32 8.85 -19.01 -41.82
C TYR A 32 7.47 -18.36 -41.71
N ASN A 33 6.46 -18.97 -42.32
CA ASN A 33 5.07 -18.47 -42.23
C ASN A 33 4.57 -18.48 -40.79
N LEU A 34 4.84 -19.54 -40.02
CA LEU A 34 4.46 -19.61 -38.60
C LEU A 34 5.12 -18.50 -37.78
N LEU A 35 6.43 -18.30 -37.92
CA LEU A 35 7.16 -17.23 -37.22
C LEU A 35 6.65 -15.85 -37.63
N TYR A 36 6.36 -15.66 -38.92
CA TYR A 36 5.78 -14.43 -39.45
C TYR A 36 4.41 -14.15 -38.82
N TYR A 37 3.52 -15.15 -38.76
CA TYR A 37 2.21 -15.01 -38.12
C TYR A 37 2.31 -14.74 -36.62
N LEU A 38 3.21 -15.44 -35.92
CA LEU A 38 3.46 -15.19 -34.50
C LEU A 38 3.92 -13.74 -34.28
N LEU A 39 4.90 -13.28 -35.06
CA LEU A 39 5.44 -11.94 -34.91
C LEU A 39 4.38 -10.86 -35.16
N ILE A 40 3.58 -10.99 -36.22
CA ILE A 40 2.50 -10.04 -36.51
C ILE A 40 1.42 -10.09 -35.43
N TYR A 41 1.05 -11.29 -34.97
CA TYR A 41 0.04 -11.45 -33.93
C TYR A 41 0.47 -10.79 -32.62
N PHE A 42 1.71 -10.96 -32.21
CA PHE A 42 2.27 -10.34 -31.00
C PHE A 42 2.53 -8.84 -31.15
N THR A 43 2.79 -8.36 -32.37
CA THR A 43 3.02 -6.93 -32.66
C THR A 43 1.73 -6.18 -32.99
N ASN A 44 0.58 -6.86 -33.05
CA ASN A 44 -0.72 -6.23 -33.27
C ASN A 44 -1.02 -5.24 -32.12
N ASP A 45 -1.55 -4.06 -32.44
CA ASP A 45 -1.90 -3.00 -31.49
C ASP A 45 -2.65 -3.53 -30.25
N TRP A 46 -3.64 -4.41 -30.44
CA TRP A 46 -4.40 -4.97 -29.33
C TRP A 46 -3.54 -5.86 -28.41
N MET A 47 -2.71 -6.71 -29.01
CA MET A 47 -1.81 -7.61 -28.26
C MET A 47 -0.68 -6.83 -27.58
N ALA A 48 -0.14 -5.82 -28.25
CA ALA A 48 0.88 -4.94 -27.70
C ALA A 48 0.34 -4.16 -26.49
N MET A 49 -0.89 -3.62 -26.56
CA MET A 49 -1.55 -2.98 -25.43
C MET A 49 -1.76 -3.96 -24.26
N LEU A 50 -2.26 -5.17 -24.54
CA LEU A 50 -2.44 -6.21 -23.52
C LEU A 50 -1.12 -6.55 -22.81
N LEU A 51 -0.06 -6.81 -23.58
CA LEU A 51 1.27 -7.13 -23.05
C LEU A 51 1.85 -5.97 -22.24
N LEU A 52 1.64 -4.73 -22.69
CA LEU A 52 2.04 -3.54 -21.94
C LEU A 52 1.35 -3.50 -20.57
N PHE A 53 0.02 -3.63 -20.54
CA PHE A 53 -0.75 -3.60 -19.29
C PHE A 53 -0.35 -4.72 -18.33
N LEU A 54 -0.19 -5.95 -18.84
CA LEU A 54 0.26 -7.09 -18.04
C LEU A 54 1.68 -6.88 -17.50
N THR A 55 2.61 -6.40 -18.32
CA THR A 55 3.98 -6.13 -17.89
C THR A 55 4.01 -5.04 -16.83
N LEU A 56 3.25 -3.95 -17.01
CA LEU A 56 3.15 -2.87 -16.04
C LEU A 56 2.54 -3.35 -14.72
N PHE A 57 1.52 -4.21 -14.77
CA PHE A 57 0.92 -4.82 -13.58
C PHE A 57 1.91 -5.73 -12.85
N ILE A 58 2.63 -6.60 -13.57
CA ILE A 58 3.66 -7.48 -12.99
C ILE A 58 4.78 -6.64 -12.35
N VAL A 59 5.23 -5.57 -13.00
CA VAL A 59 6.24 -4.67 -12.44
C VAL A 59 5.73 -3.98 -11.19
N LEU A 60 4.48 -3.51 -11.19
CA LEU A 60 3.85 -2.89 -10.03
C LEU A 60 3.75 -3.88 -8.87
N GLU A 61 3.24 -5.09 -9.11
CA GLU A 61 3.19 -6.18 -8.12
C GLU A 61 4.58 -6.53 -7.59
N ALA A 62 5.60 -6.62 -8.47
CA ALA A 62 6.97 -6.88 -8.06
C ALA A 62 7.54 -5.76 -7.17
N VAL A 63 7.21 -4.49 -7.45
CA VAL A 63 7.57 -3.34 -6.61
C VAL A 63 6.85 -3.41 -5.26
N LEU A 64 5.57 -3.80 -5.24
CA LEU A 64 4.81 -3.98 -4.01
C LEU A 64 5.36 -5.13 -3.15
N ILE A 65 5.67 -6.28 -3.75
CA ILE A 65 6.20 -7.46 -3.05
C ILE A 65 7.63 -7.22 -2.53
N ARG A 66 8.49 -6.54 -3.31
CA ARG A 66 9.87 -6.24 -2.90
C ARG A 66 9.95 -5.20 -1.77
N LYS A 67 8.83 -4.54 -1.44
CA LYS A 67 8.73 -3.61 -0.32
C LYS A 67 8.41 -4.38 0.96
N ASP A 68 9.44 -4.84 1.67
CA ASP A 68 9.32 -5.55 2.95
C ASP A 68 8.73 -4.68 4.11
N ASP A 69 8.69 -3.35 3.96
CA ASP A 69 8.01 -2.42 4.89
C ASP A 69 6.94 -1.56 4.20
N PRO A 70 5.69 -2.07 4.05
CA PRO A 70 4.57 -1.35 3.43
C PRO A 70 3.81 -0.42 4.41
N GLN A 71 4.38 -0.08 5.57
CA GLN A 71 3.69 0.67 6.64
C GLN A 71 3.23 2.08 6.22
N ASP A 72 3.87 2.73 5.26
CA ASP A 72 3.53 4.11 4.84
C ASP A 72 2.41 4.20 3.78
N TRP A 73 2.04 3.09 3.11
CA TRP A 73 1.09 3.13 1.98
C TRP A 73 -0.26 2.47 2.24
N ARG A 74 -0.41 1.72 3.33
CA ARG A 74 -1.75 1.44 3.89
C ARG A 74 -2.09 2.56 4.85
N HIS A 75 -3.22 3.23 4.66
CA HIS A 75 -3.85 3.99 5.74
C HIS A 75 -4.27 3.01 6.86
N VAL A 76 -3.33 2.71 7.75
CA VAL A 76 -3.59 2.00 9.00
C VAL A 76 -3.75 3.06 10.08
N PHE A 77 -5.01 3.37 10.42
CA PHE A 77 -5.34 4.17 11.60
C PHE A 77 -4.95 3.38 12.87
N ARG A 78 -3.69 3.46 13.28
CA ARG A 78 -3.21 3.02 14.59
C ARG A 78 -2.61 4.23 15.31
N ILE A 79 -3.35 4.73 16.29
CA ILE A 79 -3.08 5.97 17.05
C ILE A 79 -1.75 5.94 17.83
N ILE A 80 -1.07 4.79 17.93
CA ILE A 80 -0.03 4.56 18.95
C ILE A 80 1.41 4.47 18.39
N TYR A 81 1.60 4.34 17.06
CA TYR A 81 2.94 4.29 16.43
C TYR A 81 3.27 5.51 15.55
N TYR A 82 2.51 6.61 15.68
CA TYR A 82 2.79 7.92 15.06
C TYR A 82 3.91 8.69 15.80
N GLY A 83 4.99 7.99 16.15
CA GLY A 83 6.19 8.62 16.69
C GLY A 83 7.11 9.06 15.55
N PHE A 84 6.94 10.32 15.09
CA PHE A 84 8.01 11.12 14.46
C PHE A 84 8.32 10.95 12.96
N GLY A 85 7.41 10.43 12.13
CA GLY A 85 7.56 10.46 10.66
C GLY A 85 7.18 11.80 9.99
N ASP A 86 6.22 12.53 10.56
CA ASP A 86 5.78 13.83 10.05
C ASP A 86 5.52 14.79 11.24
N ALA A 87 6.59 15.40 11.74
CA ALA A 87 6.53 16.38 12.83
C ALA A 87 5.73 17.64 12.45
N ARG A 88 5.49 17.90 11.16
CA ARG A 88 4.79 19.10 10.69
C ARG A 88 3.27 18.93 10.68
N ARG A 89 2.75 17.72 10.50
CA ARG A 89 1.31 17.46 10.42
C ARG A 89 0.61 17.39 11.79
N TYR A 90 1.33 17.14 12.88
CA TYR A 90 0.78 17.02 14.23
C TYR A 90 1.36 18.00 15.25
N GLU A 91 1.93 19.13 14.79
CA GLU A 91 2.49 20.19 15.66
C GLU A 91 1.50 20.62 16.78
N TYR A 92 0.20 20.58 16.48
CA TYR A 92 -0.86 20.87 17.46
C TYR A 92 -0.88 19.92 18.67
N TYR A 93 -0.58 18.63 18.47
CA TYR A 93 -0.59 17.60 19.51
C TYR A 93 0.75 17.45 20.24
N GLN A 94 1.81 18.06 19.72
CA GLN A 94 3.12 18.15 20.37
C GLN A 94 3.20 19.29 21.40
N ARG A 95 2.11 20.03 21.62
CA ARG A 95 2.08 21.13 22.58
C ARG A 95 2.08 20.59 24.02
N PRO A 96 3.02 21.00 24.87
CA PRO A 96 3.10 20.52 26.26
C PRO A 96 1.82 20.81 27.05
N GLU A 97 1.09 21.89 26.76
CA GLU A 97 -0.19 22.24 27.39
C GLU A 97 -1.25 21.16 27.13
N LYS A 98 -1.30 20.62 25.90
CA LYS A 98 -2.26 19.59 25.52
C LYS A 98 -1.94 18.26 26.17
N ILE A 99 -0.65 17.91 26.24
CA ILE A 99 -0.19 16.71 26.92
C ILE A 99 -0.50 16.79 28.43
N ARG A 100 -0.30 17.97 29.06
CA ARG A 100 -0.71 18.24 30.45
C ARG A 100 -2.22 18.05 30.66
N GLN A 101 -3.05 18.60 29.77
CA GLN A 101 -4.51 18.44 29.83
C GLN A 101 -4.94 16.96 29.73
N VAL A 102 -4.31 16.20 28.84
CA VAL A 102 -4.59 14.76 28.68
C VAL A 102 -4.17 13.98 29.92
N LEU A 103 -3.01 14.30 30.51
CA LEU A 103 -2.54 13.68 31.74
C LEU A 103 -3.50 13.93 32.92
N LEU A 104 -3.91 15.19 33.14
CA LEU A 104 -4.88 15.53 34.19
C LEU A 104 -6.22 14.82 33.99
N SER A 105 -6.74 14.81 32.76
CA SER A 105 -7.97 14.08 32.43
C SER A 105 -7.84 12.57 32.68
N ARG A 106 -6.66 12.00 32.41
CA ARG A 106 -6.36 10.59 32.68
C ARG A 106 -6.29 10.29 34.18
N ILE A 107 -5.63 11.14 34.97
CA ILE A 107 -5.56 10.99 36.44
C ILE A 107 -6.98 11.00 37.03
N ARG A 108 -7.82 11.95 36.60
CA ARG A 108 -9.22 12.03 37.02
C ARG A 108 -9.99 10.75 36.68
N ASN A 109 -9.87 10.26 35.44
CA ASN A 109 -10.60 9.07 34.99
C ASN A 109 -10.15 7.79 35.70
N LEU A 110 -8.83 7.60 35.93
CA LEU A 110 -8.31 6.41 36.60
C LEU A 110 -8.74 6.33 38.06
N ASN A 111 -8.83 7.48 38.74
CA ASN A 111 -9.26 7.56 40.12
C ASN A 111 -10.78 7.72 40.25
N THR A 112 -11.52 7.60 39.14
CA THR A 112 -12.99 7.72 39.08
C THR A 112 -13.54 9.00 39.72
N LEU A 113 -12.75 10.08 39.69
CA LEU A 113 -13.10 11.34 40.33
C LEU A 113 -14.10 12.14 39.49
N SER A 114 -15.05 12.78 40.17
CA SER A 114 -15.90 13.79 39.53
C SER A 114 -15.07 15.02 39.15
N ARG A 115 -15.64 15.88 38.31
CA ARG A 115 -14.94 17.11 37.92
C ARG A 115 -14.80 18.07 39.09
N GLU A 116 -15.84 18.20 39.92
CA GLU A 116 -15.79 19.08 41.09
C GLU A 116 -14.80 18.59 42.15
N GLU A 117 -14.73 17.28 42.37
CA GLU A 117 -13.78 16.65 43.30
C GLU A 117 -12.33 16.86 42.84
N PHE A 118 -12.08 16.70 41.54
CA PHE A 118 -10.76 16.89 40.97
C PHE A 118 -10.31 18.35 41.00
N ASP A 119 -11.21 19.28 40.71
CA ASP A 119 -10.90 20.72 40.71
C ASP A 119 -10.71 21.26 42.15
N ALA A 120 -11.30 20.62 43.17
CA ALA A 120 -11.14 20.97 44.58
C ALA A 120 -9.89 20.34 45.24
N MET A 121 -9.19 19.45 44.54
CA MET A 121 -8.07 18.70 45.08
C MET A 121 -6.81 19.56 45.26
N PRO A 122 -6.11 19.48 46.41
CA PRO A 122 -4.83 20.15 46.60
C PRO A 122 -3.73 19.52 45.74
N ALA A 123 -2.81 20.37 45.26
CA ALA A 123 -1.69 19.94 44.42
C ALA A 123 -0.81 18.85 45.07
N SER A 124 -0.72 18.81 46.40
CA SER A 124 0.03 17.77 47.14
C SER A 124 -0.58 16.38 46.99
N GLU A 125 -1.90 16.28 46.93
CA GLU A 125 -2.61 15.02 46.78
C GLU A 125 -2.46 14.51 45.33
N LEU A 126 -2.55 15.42 44.35
CA LEU A 126 -2.26 15.12 42.96
C LEU A 126 -0.84 14.56 42.75
N GLN A 127 0.16 15.10 43.46
CA GLN A 127 1.53 14.58 43.43
C GLN A 127 1.62 13.15 43.97
N GLY A 128 0.89 12.87 45.06
CA GLY A 128 0.81 11.54 45.65
C GLY A 128 0.17 10.51 44.71
N MET A 129 -0.83 10.91 43.91
CA MET A 129 -1.54 10.01 43.01
C MET A 129 -0.75 9.58 41.77
N VAL A 130 0.19 10.42 41.31
CA VAL A 130 0.95 10.15 40.09
C VAL A 130 2.13 9.21 40.35
N GLU A 131 2.74 9.25 41.54
CA GLU A 131 3.86 8.41 42.00
C GLU A 131 5.15 8.44 41.13
N ASP A 132 5.14 9.07 39.94
CA ASP A 132 6.30 9.30 39.07
C ASP A 132 6.79 10.76 39.20
N PRO A 133 8.02 11.00 39.70
CA PRO A 133 8.57 12.35 39.87
C PRO A 133 8.74 13.10 38.54
N ILE A 134 8.94 12.41 37.41
CA ILE A 134 9.09 13.03 36.10
C ILE A 134 7.75 13.56 35.60
N LEU A 135 6.67 12.81 35.81
CA LEU A 135 5.31 13.25 35.45
C LEU A 135 4.83 14.38 36.36
N VAL A 136 5.18 14.34 37.65
CA VAL A 136 4.93 15.43 38.59
C VAL A 136 5.64 16.71 38.14
N ASN A 137 6.94 16.63 37.85
CA ASN A 137 7.69 17.78 37.33
C ASN A 137 7.08 18.31 36.03
N PHE A 138 6.64 17.43 35.13
CA PHE A 138 5.97 17.83 33.90
C PHE A 138 4.65 18.61 34.13
N LEU A 139 3.89 18.28 35.18
CA LEU A 139 2.63 18.96 35.50
C LEU A 139 2.86 20.38 36.02
N PHE A 140 3.86 20.57 36.89
CA PHE A 140 4.08 21.84 37.60
C PHE A 140 5.17 22.73 36.96
N GLU A 141 6.09 22.17 36.18
CA GLU A 141 7.18 22.92 35.57
C GLU A 141 6.79 23.42 34.17
N ASP A 142 6.68 24.74 34.02
CA ASP A 142 6.42 25.40 32.75
C ASP A 142 7.73 25.72 32.01
N ARG A 143 8.41 24.67 31.55
CA ARG A 143 9.64 24.79 30.74
C ARG A 143 9.42 24.44 29.28
N ARG A 144 10.31 24.91 28.41
CA ARG A 144 10.34 24.48 27.00
C ARG A 144 10.95 23.08 26.90
N TYR A 145 10.13 22.11 26.55
CA TYR A 145 10.56 20.73 26.32
C TYR A 145 11.04 20.56 24.88
N LYS A 146 12.11 19.78 24.69
CA LYS A 146 12.48 19.31 23.36
C LYS A 146 11.50 18.23 22.89
N PRO A 147 11.30 18.06 21.56
CA PRO A 147 10.39 17.02 21.06
C PRO A 147 10.73 15.61 21.57
N ASP A 148 12.02 15.27 21.66
CA ASP A 148 12.49 13.97 22.16
C ASP A 148 12.13 13.73 23.65
N GLU A 149 12.18 14.78 24.46
CA GLU A 149 11.80 14.72 25.87
C GLU A 149 10.29 14.50 26.03
N LEU A 150 9.48 15.17 25.20
CA LEU A 150 8.03 14.99 25.18
C LEU A 150 7.65 13.55 24.81
N VAL A 151 8.39 12.90 23.90
CA VAL A 151 8.19 11.47 23.59
C VAL A 151 8.43 10.59 24.81
N GLY A 152 9.51 10.85 25.54
CA GLY A 152 9.80 10.14 26.78
C GLY A 152 8.67 10.26 27.79
N ILE A 153 8.10 11.46 27.93
CA ILE A 153 6.97 11.74 28.81
C ILE A 153 5.70 11.01 28.32
N ILE A 154 5.38 11.07 27.02
CA ILE A 154 4.21 10.39 26.45
C ILE A 154 4.28 8.86 26.65
N LYS A 155 5.47 8.27 26.46
CA LYS A 155 5.68 6.83 26.71
C LYS A 155 5.41 6.49 28.17
N ARG A 156 5.92 7.29 29.11
CA ARG A 156 5.65 7.12 30.55
C ARG A 156 4.18 7.28 30.90
N ILE A 157 3.48 8.29 30.34
CA ILE A 157 2.03 8.47 30.54
C ILE A 157 1.24 7.24 30.06
N LYS A 158 1.68 6.62 28.96
CA LYS A 158 1.06 5.41 28.41
C LYS A 158 1.31 4.20 29.34
N GLU A 159 2.52 4.05 29.84
CA GLU A 159 2.90 2.97 30.77
C GLU A 159 2.20 3.10 32.13
N TRP A 160 2.09 4.33 32.65
CA TRP A 160 1.47 4.64 33.95
C TRP A 160 0.02 4.16 34.08
N GLY A 161 -0.72 4.07 32.97
CA GLY A 161 -2.11 3.64 32.96
C GLY A 161 -2.35 2.23 32.42
N ARG A 162 -1.31 1.41 32.21
CA ARG A 162 -1.48 0.04 31.70
C ARG A 162 -1.78 -0.90 32.86
N THR A 163 -3.06 -1.17 33.09
CA THR A 163 -3.48 -2.30 33.93
C THR A 163 -2.98 -3.60 33.31
N GLU A 164 -2.57 -4.58 34.13
CA GLU A 164 -2.00 -5.87 33.70
C GLU A 164 -2.85 -6.60 32.65
N SER A 165 -4.14 -6.27 32.53
CA SER A 165 -5.08 -6.81 31.53
C SER A 165 -4.73 -6.55 30.06
N GLU A 166 -3.97 -5.50 29.72
CA GLU A 166 -3.54 -5.20 28.34
C GLU A 166 -2.13 -5.74 28.01
N ALA A 167 -1.47 -6.40 28.96
CA ALA A 167 -0.15 -6.98 28.75
C ALA A 167 -0.18 -8.39 28.14
N GLU A 168 -1.32 -9.09 28.25
CA GLU A 168 -1.50 -10.49 27.84
C GLU A 168 -2.27 -10.67 26.52
N ALA A 169 -2.61 -9.59 25.81
CA ALA A 169 -3.36 -9.60 24.54
C ALA A 169 -2.50 -9.20 23.33
#